data_AF-A0A836AIE9-F1
#
_entry.id   AF-A0A836AIE9-F1
#
_cell.length_a   1.000
_cell.length_b   1.000
_cell.length_c   1.000
_cell.angle_alpha   90.00
_cell.angle_beta   90.00
_cell.angle_gamma   90.00
#
_symmetry.space_group_name_H-M   'P 1'
#
loop_
_entity.id
_entity.type
_entity.pdbx_description
1 polymer ?
#
loop_
_entity_poly.entity_id
_entity_poly.type
_entity_poly.pdbx_seq_one_letter_code
_entity_poly.pdbx_strand_id
1 'polypeptide(L)'
;MPSLLGPRVVGKVSAPNYSIYGRSAVGSFCEDLSKTPGPCAYHAVNPGVYKPRAPQFSMLPRTSFPQGNTLNPGPAAYNVDQHRKPRGWTFGIRHSDYLAPMLTEADDDPLGGRCPADVS
;
A
#
# COMPACT_ATOMS: atom_id res chain seq x y z
N MET A 1 25.80 -78.96 -8.53
CA MET A 1 25.79 -77.68 -9.29
C MET A 1 24.95 -76.68 -8.51
N PRO A 2 25.47 -75.49 -8.16
CA PRO A 2 24.67 -74.46 -7.47
C PRO A 2 23.59 -73.88 -8.39
N SER A 3 22.43 -73.53 -7.81
CA SER A 3 21.30 -72.95 -8.55
C SER A 3 21.51 -71.46 -8.83
N LEU A 4 21.49 -71.05 -10.10
CA LEU A 4 21.68 -69.66 -10.55
C LEU A 4 20.37 -68.84 -10.49
N LEU A 5 19.58 -68.95 -9.42
CA LEU A 5 18.38 -68.12 -9.24
C LEU A 5 18.75 -66.83 -8.49
N GLY A 6 18.84 -65.71 -9.22
CA GLY A 6 18.99 -64.38 -8.62
C GLY A 6 19.47 -63.31 -9.62
N PRO A 7 19.44 -62.03 -9.25
CA PRO A 7 20.12 -60.99 -10.01
C PRO A 7 21.63 -61.27 -10.09
N ARG A 8 22.25 -61.04 -11.26
CA ARG A 8 23.67 -61.35 -11.61
C ARG A 8 23.97 -62.79 -12.06
N VAL A 9 23.07 -63.45 -12.80
CA VAL A 9 23.43 -64.68 -13.54
C VAL A 9 24.32 -64.32 -14.74
N VAL A 10 25.52 -64.90 -14.79
CA VAL A 10 26.41 -64.75 -15.94
C VAL A 10 25.70 -65.28 -17.19
N GLY A 11 25.49 -64.41 -18.18
CA GLY A 11 24.84 -64.77 -19.46
C GLY A 11 23.32 -64.57 -19.54
N LYS A 12 22.66 -63.99 -18.52
CA LYS A 12 21.24 -63.60 -18.60
C LYS A 12 21.04 -62.18 -18.10
N VAL A 13 20.27 -61.38 -18.83
CA VAL A 13 19.87 -60.03 -18.39
C VAL A 13 18.79 -60.17 -17.31
N SER A 14 18.95 -59.45 -16.19
CA SER A 14 17.94 -59.38 -15.13
C SER A 14 17.61 -57.92 -14.81
N ALA A 15 16.36 -57.66 -14.42
CA ALA A 15 15.95 -56.35 -13.90
C ALA A 15 16.74 -56.00 -12.61
N PRO A 16 16.92 -54.70 -12.29
CA PRO A 16 17.54 -54.29 -11.04
C PRO A 16 16.72 -54.79 -9.84
N ASN A 17 17.41 -55.31 -8.83
CA ASN A 17 16.81 -55.79 -7.59
C ASN A 17 17.24 -54.85 -6.46
N TYR A 18 16.28 -54.10 -5.92
CA TYR A 18 16.50 -53.19 -4.79
C TYR A 18 15.90 -53.80 -3.54
N SER A 19 16.63 -53.71 -2.43
CA SER A 19 16.12 -54.06 -1.10
C SER A 19 16.25 -52.86 -0.18
N ILE A 20 15.26 -52.70 0.70
CA ILE A 20 15.35 -51.74 1.81
C ILE A 20 16.01 -52.49 2.96
N TYR A 21 17.24 -52.12 3.30
CA TYR A 21 17.92 -52.69 4.46
C TYR A 21 17.19 -52.31 5.76
N GLY A 22 17.26 -53.18 6.77
CA GLY A 22 16.67 -52.92 8.08
C GLY A 22 17.30 -51.71 8.79
N ARG A 23 16.66 -51.21 9.84
CA ARG A 23 17.23 -50.15 10.67
C ARG A 23 18.41 -50.73 11.48
N SER A 24 19.64 -50.39 11.11
CA SER A 24 20.81 -50.64 11.96
C SER A 24 20.80 -49.67 13.14
N ALA A 25 21.09 -50.14 14.35
CA ALA A 25 21.40 -49.26 15.47
C ALA A 25 22.82 -48.68 15.33
N VAL A 26 23.77 -49.51 14.87
CA VAL A 26 25.18 -49.15 14.71
C VAL A 26 25.35 -48.16 13.55
N GLY A 27 25.92 -46.99 13.83
CA GLY A 27 26.13 -45.88 12.90
C GLY A 27 24.87 -45.07 12.62
N SER A 28 23.79 -45.29 13.36
CA SER A 28 22.51 -44.59 13.14
C SER A 28 22.54 -43.20 13.76
N PHE A 29 21.81 -42.27 13.15
CA PHE A 29 21.49 -40.98 13.77
C PHE A 29 20.78 -41.15 15.13
N CYS A 30 20.07 -42.26 15.33
CA CYS A 30 19.45 -42.59 16.62
C CYS A 30 20.46 -43.00 17.70
N GLU A 31 21.65 -43.47 17.34
CA GLU A 31 22.73 -43.83 18.27
C GLU A 31 23.47 -42.59 18.75
N ASP A 32 23.69 -41.64 17.84
CA ASP A 32 24.33 -40.36 18.15
C ASP A 32 23.29 -39.25 18.34
N LEU A 33 22.58 -39.32 19.48
CA LEU A 33 21.56 -38.34 19.90
C LEU A 33 22.09 -36.89 19.89
N SER A 34 23.41 -36.68 19.95
CA SER A 34 24.02 -35.35 19.90
C SER A 34 23.93 -34.68 18.52
N LYS A 35 23.80 -35.48 17.46
CA LYS A 35 23.65 -34.97 16.08
C LYS A 35 22.20 -34.59 15.76
N THR A 36 21.27 -34.92 16.65
CA THR A 36 19.84 -34.79 16.41
C THR A 36 19.28 -33.65 17.25
N PRO A 37 18.98 -32.48 16.68
CA PRO A 37 18.27 -31.46 17.44
C PRO A 37 16.90 -32.04 17.86
N GLY A 38 16.57 -31.89 19.14
CA GLY A 38 15.34 -32.44 19.72
C GLY A 38 14.06 -31.81 19.15
N PRO A 39 12.88 -32.35 19.52
CA PRO A 39 11.62 -31.70 19.17
C PRO A 39 11.62 -30.26 19.69
N CYS A 40 11.22 -29.31 18.85
CA CYS A 40 11.25 -27.85 19.14
C CYS A 40 12.65 -27.20 19.23
N ALA A 41 13.74 -27.89 18.84
CA ALA A 41 15.08 -27.30 18.87
C ALA A 41 15.35 -26.27 17.75
N TYR A 42 14.51 -26.23 16.71
CA TYR A 42 14.63 -25.25 15.63
C TYR A 42 13.80 -23.99 15.95
N HIS A 43 14.42 -22.83 15.82
CA HIS A 43 13.72 -21.55 15.91
C HIS A 43 12.89 -21.27 14.66
N ALA A 44 11.73 -20.65 14.84
CA ALA A 44 10.94 -20.12 13.73
C ALA A 44 11.73 -19.00 13.02
N VAL A 45 12.05 -19.21 11.75
CA VAL A 45 12.75 -18.22 10.91
C VAL A 45 11.75 -17.22 10.35
N ASN A 46 12.14 -15.95 10.26
CA ASN A 46 11.31 -14.92 9.65
C ASN A 46 11.02 -15.28 8.17
N PRO A 47 9.74 -15.37 7.75
CA PRO A 47 9.38 -15.76 6.38
C PRO A 47 9.88 -14.79 5.31
N GLY A 48 10.19 -13.54 5.67
CA GLY A 48 10.81 -12.56 4.77
C GLY A 48 12.25 -12.90 4.35
N VAL A 49 12.86 -13.96 4.91
CA VAL A 49 14.18 -14.46 4.48
C VAL A 49 14.10 -15.28 3.19
N TYR A 50 13.01 -16.02 2.99
CA TYR A 50 12.86 -16.94 1.85
C TYR A 50 11.64 -16.65 0.97
N LYS A 51 10.75 -15.75 1.40
CA LYS A 51 9.61 -15.26 0.61
C LYS A 51 9.82 -13.81 0.21
N PRO A 52 9.23 -13.38 -0.93
CA PRO A 52 9.15 -11.97 -1.27
C PRO A 52 8.52 -11.18 -0.11
N ARG A 53 9.23 -10.14 0.34
CA ARG A 53 8.78 -9.28 1.45
C ARG A 53 8.04 -8.06 0.89
N ALA A 54 6.98 -7.65 1.56
CA ALA A 54 6.30 -6.39 1.27
C ALA A 54 7.25 -5.20 1.57
N PRO A 55 7.09 -4.06 0.86
CA PRO A 55 7.89 -2.87 1.13
C PRO A 55 7.69 -2.38 2.56
N GLN A 56 8.78 -1.91 3.20
CA GLN A 56 8.75 -1.39 4.55
C GLN A 56 9.06 0.11 4.53
N PHE A 57 8.23 0.90 5.19
CA PHE A 57 8.39 2.34 5.29
C PHE A 57 8.47 2.76 6.76
N SER A 58 9.28 3.76 7.05
CA SER A 58 9.31 4.45 8.33
C SER A 58 9.11 5.94 8.08
N MET A 59 8.38 6.61 8.97
CA MET A 59 8.25 8.06 8.94
C MET A 59 9.27 8.66 9.90
N LEU A 60 10.17 9.50 9.37
CA LEU A 60 11.06 10.31 10.19
C LEU A 60 10.24 11.35 10.99
N PRO A 61 10.69 11.77 12.18
CA PRO A 61 10.02 12.81 12.95
C PRO A 61 9.98 14.13 12.16
N ARG A 62 8.90 14.89 12.34
CA ARG A 62 8.73 16.21 11.69
C ARG A 62 9.78 17.17 12.25
N THR A 63 10.55 17.82 11.38
CA THR A 63 11.42 18.95 11.75
C THR A 63 10.57 20.11 12.27
N SER A 64 11.18 20.99 13.07
CA SER A 64 10.52 22.07 13.80
C SER A 64 9.66 22.96 12.91
N PHE A 65 8.61 23.51 13.51
CA PHE A 65 7.66 24.44 12.88
C PHE A 65 8.38 25.53 12.06
N PRO A 66 7.96 25.82 10.82
CA PRO A 66 8.43 26.99 10.12
C PRO A 66 8.00 28.23 10.92
N GLN A 67 8.97 29.01 11.39
CA GLN A 67 8.74 30.33 11.99
C GLN A 67 8.34 31.32 10.89
N GLY A 68 7.17 31.12 10.31
CA GLY A 68 6.58 32.06 9.36
C GLY A 68 5.62 32.97 10.10
N ASN A 69 5.97 34.25 10.25
CA ASN A 69 5.09 35.28 10.81
C ASN A 69 4.01 35.72 9.80
N THR A 70 3.42 34.76 9.09
CA THR A 70 2.48 35.03 8.02
C THR A 70 1.15 35.43 8.64
N LEU A 71 0.73 36.68 8.39
CA LEU A 71 -0.55 37.26 8.78
C LEU A 71 -1.72 36.66 7.97
N ASN A 72 -1.76 35.34 7.83
CA ASN A 72 -2.87 34.68 7.18
C ASN A 72 -4.02 34.60 8.19
N PRO A 73 -5.20 35.16 7.87
CA PRO A 73 -6.35 35.03 8.73
C PRO A 73 -6.66 33.55 8.97
N GLY A 74 -6.97 33.19 10.21
CA GLY A 74 -7.39 31.83 10.55
C GLY A 74 -8.70 31.46 9.83
N PRO A 75 -9.07 30.18 9.80
CA PRO A 75 -10.25 29.71 9.07
C PRO A 75 -11.56 30.41 9.48
N ALA A 76 -11.67 30.86 10.73
CA ALA A 76 -12.83 31.59 11.26
C ALA A 76 -12.78 33.11 11.05
N ALA A 77 -11.70 33.65 10.48
CA ALA A 77 -11.56 35.09 10.22
C ALA A 77 -12.12 35.50 8.84
N TYR A 78 -12.61 34.55 8.04
CA TYR A 78 -13.31 34.82 6.79
C TYR A 78 -14.82 34.99 7.05
N ASN A 79 -15.38 36.15 6.69
CA ASN A 79 -16.83 36.39 6.77
C ASN A 79 -17.53 35.80 5.54
N VAL A 80 -18.20 34.66 5.71
CA VAL A 80 -18.97 34.00 4.64
C VAL A 80 -20.31 34.67 4.35
N ASP A 81 -20.87 35.37 5.33
CA ASP A 81 -22.18 36.05 5.20
C ASP A 81 -22.08 37.39 4.47
N GLN A 82 -20.85 37.86 4.19
CA GLN A 82 -20.64 39.09 3.44
C GLN A 82 -20.83 38.82 1.95
N HIS A 83 -22.07 38.98 1.47
CA HIS A 83 -22.38 38.97 0.04
C HIS A 83 -21.63 40.09 -0.69
N ARG A 84 -20.52 39.74 -1.35
CA ARG A 84 -19.83 40.63 -2.30
C ARG A 84 -20.31 40.29 -3.69
N LYS A 85 -20.71 41.31 -4.47
CA LYS A 85 -21.00 41.14 -5.90
C LYS A 85 -19.78 40.46 -6.54
N PRO A 86 -19.92 39.30 -7.20
CA PRO A 86 -18.79 38.62 -7.81
C PRO A 86 -18.21 39.52 -8.89
N ARG A 87 -17.04 40.12 -8.61
CA ARG A 87 -16.29 40.87 -9.62
C ARG A 87 -15.26 39.92 -10.21
N GLY A 88 -15.60 39.31 -11.35
CA GLY A 88 -14.70 38.39 -12.04
C GLY A 88 -15.38 37.66 -13.19
N TRP A 89 -14.57 37.06 -14.05
CA TRP A 89 -15.03 36.20 -15.15
C TRP A 89 -15.55 34.87 -14.61
N THR A 90 -16.68 34.41 -15.15
CA THR A 90 -17.24 33.09 -14.83
C THR A 90 -16.70 32.05 -15.80
N PHE A 91 -16.28 30.90 -15.30
CA PHE A 91 -16.07 29.70 -16.11
C PHE A 91 -17.47 29.16 -16.43
N GLY A 92 -18.07 29.71 -17.48
CA GLY A 92 -19.51 29.63 -17.74
C GLY A 92 -20.13 28.25 -17.53
N ILE A 93 -21.07 28.19 -16.58
CA ILE A 93 -22.16 27.22 -16.60
C ILE A 93 -23.44 28.05 -16.76
N ARG A 94 -23.92 28.14 -18.00
CA ARG A 94 -25.20 28.77 -18.31
C ARG A 94 -26.29 27.74 -18.07
N HIS A 95 -27.02 27.93 -17.00
CA HIS A 95 -28.19 27.12 -16.70
C HIS A 95 -29.31 27.58 -17.66
N SER A 96 -30.18 26.66 -18.09
CA SER A 96 -31.28 26.94 -19.03
C SER A 96 -32.14 28.12 -18.57
N ASP A 97 -32.83 28.78 -19.51
CA ASP A 97 -33.63 30.01 -19.36
C ASP A 97 -34.77 29.97 -18.30
N TYR A 98 -34.89 28.89 -17.54
CA TYR A 98 -35.91 28.63 -16.51
C TYR A 98 -35.37 28.67 -15.07
N LEU A 99 -34.26 29.38 -14.79
CA LEU A 99 -33.88 29.65 -13.40
C LEU A 99 -34.45 31.00 -12.94
N ALA A 100 -35.16 30.96 -11.82
CA ALA A 100 -35.66 32.15 -11.15
C ALA A 100 -34.48 33.03 -10.69
N PRO A 101 -34.40 34.31 -11.11
CA PRO A 101 -33.44 35.23 -10.54
C PRO A 101 -33.74 35.42 -9.06
N MET A 102 -32.70 35.29 -8.24
CA MET A 102 -32.77 35.56 -6.81
C MET A 102 -32.90 37.08 -6.64
N LEU A 103 -34.12 37.57 -6.41
CA LEU A 103 -34.39 38.99 -6.11
C LEU A 103 -33.73 39.31 -4.76
N THR A 104 -32.68 40.13 -4.79
CA THR A 104 -32.06 40.68 -3.59
C THR A 104 -32.44 42.14 -3.44
N GLU A 105 -32.59 42.64 -2.21
CA GLU A 105 -32.98 44.05 -1.94
C GLU A 105 -32.03 45.10 -2.54
N ALA A 106 -30.88 44.69 -3.09
CA ALA A 106 -29.94 45.55 -3.80
C ALA A 106 -30.30 45.78 -5.29
N ASP A 107 -31.35 45.14 -5.80
CA ASP A 107 -31.81 45.25 -7.18
C ASP A 107 -32.99 46.24 -7.34
N ASP A 108 -33.53 46.76 -6.23
CA ASP A 108 -34.67 47.68 -6.15
C ASP A 108 -34.29 49.18 -6.14
N ASP A 109 -33.16 49.56 -6.75
CA ASP A 109 -32.77 50.98 -6.90
C ASP A 109 -33.24 51.54 -8.27
N PRO A 110 -34.32 52.35 -8.34
CA PRO A 110 -34.88 52.85 -9.62
C PRO A 110 -34.09 54.01 -10.25
N LEU A 111 -32.84 54.25 -9.86
CA LEU A 111 -32.02 55.33 -10.42
C LEU A 111 -30.75 54.77 -11.05
N GLY A 112 -30.84 54.54 -12.36
CA GLY A 112 -29.73 54.11 -13.21
C GLY A 112 -28.48 54.95 -12.99
N GLY A 113 -27.41 54.28 -12.56
CA GLY A 113 -26.10 54.88 -12.35
C GLY A 113 -25.49 55.37 -13.67
N ARG A 114 -25.41 56.70 -13.83
CA ARG A 114 -24.36 57.30 -14.64
C ARG A 114 -23.08 57.28 -13.81
N CYS A 115 -22.07 56.55 -14.27
CA CYS A 115 -20.71 56.78 -13.81
C CYS A 115 -20.26 58.15 -14.37
N PRO A 116 -19.72 59.08 -13.56
CA PRO A 116 -19.03 60.24 -14.11
C PRO A 116 -17.79 59.75 -14.86
N ALA A 117 -17.61 60.21 -16.09
CA ALA A 117 -16.38 60.03 -16.83
C ALA A 117 -15.31 60.92 -16.20
N ASP A 118 -14.24 60.31 -15.69
CA ASP A 118 -13.04 61.06 -15.30
C ASP A 118 -12.40 61.67 -16.56
N VAL A 119 -12.31 62.99 -16.56
CA VAL A 119 -11.54 63.81 -17.51
C VAL A 119 -10.04 63.65 -17.19
N SER A 120 -9.23 63.62 -18.25
CA SER A 120 -7.76 63.46 -18.27
C SER A 120 -6.97 64.27 -17.27
#